data_AF-X1J6E8-F1
#
_entry.id   AF-X1J6E8-F1
#
_cell.length_a   1.000
_cell.length_b   1.000
_cell.length_c   1.000
_cell.angle_alpha   90.00
_cell.angle_beta   90.00
_cell.angle_gamma   90.00
#
_symmetry.space_group_name_H-M   'P 1'
#
loop_
_entity.id
_entity.type
_entity.pdbx_description
1 polymer ?
#
loop_
_entity_poly.entity_id
_entity_poly.type
_entity_poly.pdbx_seq_one_letter_code
_entity_poly.pdbx_strand_id
1 'polypeptide(L)'
;ERVNLECKNCHSQEQAKNYYKYERFIQGFEKKFQEGNPNPAQIEKAIGKLVRQHSEHIHVNDRPQFKRWVRKYIVISELYNGKCIACEQITIKNNLPGLQFHHRNLKNPNRKKWKKLLFRPIPEIVKTLKSENCVGICANCQRMIHSHQFKKNHENIVESEYWDRIKLYYKIAEKNIESFKFR
;
A
#
# COMPACT_ATOMS: atom_id res chain seq x y z
N GLU A 1 15.24 -4.19 28.91
CA GLU A 1 14.60 -3.37 27.84
C GLU A 1 13.09 -3.44 27.97
N ARG A 2 12.37 -2.35 27.71
CA ARG A 2 10.90 -2.36 27.62
C ARG A 2 10.52 -2.70 26.18
N VAL A 3 9.77 -3.78 25.99
CA VAL A 3 9.24 -4.18 24.67
C VAL A 3 7.92 -3.45 24.45
N ASN A 4 7.83 -2.64 23.40
CA ASN A 4 6.59 -2.01 22.97
C ASN A 4 5.87 -2.93 21.98
N LEU A 5 4.62 -3.28 22.27
CA LEU A 5 3.80 -4.10 21.39
C LEU A 5 3.09 -3.21 20.36
N GLU A 6 3.40 -3.38 19.08
CA GLU A 6 2.84 -2.58 18.00
C GLU A 6 2.15 -3.43 16.93
N CYS A 7 1.06 -2.91 16.38
CA CYS A 7 0.47 -3.51 15.18
C CYS A 7 1.36 -3.29 13.95
N LYS A 8 1.17 -4.09 12.90
CA LYS A 8 2.03 -4.04 11.70
C LYS A 8 1.94 -2.71 10.96
N ASN A 9 0.79 -2.05 10.99
CA ASN A 9 0.62 -0.71 10.44
C ASN A 9 1.45 0.32 11.23
N CYS A 10 1.34 0.37 12.57
CA CYS A 10 2.12 1.29 13.42
C CYS A 10 3.63 1.06 13.22
N HIS A 11 4.06 -0.19 13.26
CA HIS A 11 5.45 -0.53 12.99
C HIS A 11 5.91 -0.06 11.60
N SER A 12 5.06 -0.18 10.58
CA SER A 12 5.37 0.33 9.23
C SER A 12 5.48 1.86 9.20
N GLN A 13 4.75 2.57 10.06
CA GLN A 13 4.86 4.02 10.21
C GLN A 13 6.18 4.39 10.90
N GLU A 14 6.50 3.73 12.01
CA GLU A 14 7.74 3.96 12.74
C GLU A 14 8.99 3.72 11.89
N GLN A 15 8.98 2.65 11.09
CA GLN A 15 10.08 2.33 10.18
C GLN A 15 10.14 3.28 8.97
N ALA A 16 9.09 4.06 8.74
CA ALA A 16 8.98 5.01 7.64
C ALA A 16 9.19 6.46 8.10
N LYS A 17 10.09 6.73 9.05
CA LYS A 17 10.43 8.11 9.49
C LYS A 17 10.71 9.04 8.31
N ASN A 18 11.44 8.55 7.31
CA ASN A 18 11.74 9.30 6.10
C ASN A 18 10.50 9.57 5.22
N TYR A 19 9.44 8.76 5.29
CA TYR A 19 8.18 9.05 4.59
C TYR A 19 7.52 10.29 5.21
N TYR A 20 7.36 10.31 6.53
CA TYR A 20 6.70 11.41 7.24
C TYR A 20 7.44 12.73 7.09
N LYS A 21 8.78 12.69 7.00
CA LYS A 21 9.59 13.87 6.62
C LYS A 21 9.15 14.51 5.30
N TYR A 22 8.65 13.71 4.35
CA TYR A 22 8.33 14.16 2.99
C TYR A 22 6.84 14.06 2.63
N GLU A 23 5.98 13.67 3.57
CA GLU A 23 4.56 13.39 3.34
C GLU A 23 3.84 14.55 2.65
N ARG A 24 4.06 15.78 3.13
CA ARG A 24 3.46 16.99 2.54
C ARG A 24 3.76 17.16 1.05
N PHE A 25 4.96 16.81 0.61
CA PHE A 25 5.37 16.94 -0.79
C PHE A 25 4.74 15.83 -1.65
N ILE A 26 4.62 14.63 -1.08
CA ILE A 26 4.00 13.47 -1.74
C ILE A 26 2.50 13.72 -1.93
N GLN A 27 1.79 14.13 -0.88
CA GLN A 27 0.35 14.42 -0.94
C GLN A 27 0.05 15.64 -1.82
N GLY A 28 0.93 16.66 -1.83
CA GLY A 28 0.80 17.82 -2.71
C GLY A 28 0.91 17.50 -4.22
N PHE A 29 1.47 16.34 -4.58
CA PHE A 29 1.56 15.90 -5.97
C PHE A 29 0.19 15.56 -6.58
N GLU A 30 -0.77 15.06 -5.79
CA GLU A 30 -2.08 14.59 -6.27
C GLU A 30 -2.88 15.70 -6.96
N LYS A 31 -2.94 16.89 -6.34
CA LYS A 31 -3.73 18.03 -6.83
C LYS A 31 -3.35 18.44 -8.26
N LYS A 32 -2.07 18.34 -8.60
CA LYS A 32 -1.54 18.73 -9.92
C LYS A 32 -1.69 17.64 -10.98
N PHE A 33 -2.02 16.41 -10.57
CA PHE A 33 -1.99 15.23 -11.43
C PHE A 33 -3.38 14.83 -11.94
N GLN A 34 -4.42 15.06 -11.13
CA GLN A 34 -5.80 14.67 -11.46
C GLN A 34 -6.41 15.50 -12.61
N GLU A 35 -5.82 16.63 -12.98
CA GLU A 35 -6.40 17.59 -13.93
C GLU A 35 -6.11 17.28 -15.42
N GLY A 36 -5.24 16.31 -15.75
CA GLY A 36 -4.71 16.22 -17.13
C GLY A 36 -4.46 14.84 -17.73
N ASN A 37 -4.86 13.75 -17.05
CA ASN A 37 -4.65 12.36 -17.49
C ASN A 37 -3.28 12.11 -18.17
N PRO A 38 -2.16 12.46 -17.49
CA PRO A 38 -0.87 12.60 -18.14
C PRO A 38 -0.31 11.24 -18.58
N ASN A 39 0.35 11.23 -19.74
CA ASN A 39 1.03 10.06 -20.26
C ASN A 39 2.22 9.64 -19.36
N PRO A 40 2.74 8.41 -19.51
CA PRO A 40 3.72 7.83 -18.59
C PRO A 40 5.01 8.65 -18.47
N ALA A 41 5.48 9.21 -19.59
CA ALA A 41 6.68 10.03 -19.64
C ALA A 41 6.45 11.37 -18.92
N GLN A 42 5.25 11.95 -19.02
CA GLN A 42 4.86 13.14 -18.27
C GLN A 42 4.85 12.86 -16.77
N ILE A 43 4.40 11.69 -16.32
CA ILE A 43 4.44 11.30 -14.90
C ILE A 43 5.89 11.28 -14.38
N GLU A 44 6.77 10.56 -15.06
CA GLU A 44 8.18 10.44 -14.64
C GLU A 44 8.91 11.78 -14.68
N LYS A 45 8.63 12.61 -15.69
CA LYS A 45 9.14 13.99 -15.77
C LYS A 45 8.62 14.84 -14.61
N ALA A 46 7.35 14.70 -14.24
CA ALA A 46 6.74 15.42 -13.13
C ALA A 46 7.34 15.01 -11.77
N ILE A 47 7.55 13.71 -11.54
CA ILE A 47 8.26 13.21 -10.35
C ILE A 47 9.68 13.77 -10.29
N GLY A 48 10.41 13.76 -11.41
CA GLY A 48 11.75 14.34 -11.50
C GLY A 48 11.77 15.85 -11.26
N LYS A 49 10.73 16.58 -11.72
CA LYS A 49 10.55 18.01 -11.44
C LYS A 49 10.27 18.24 -9.96
N LEU A 50 9.38 17.46 -9.34
CA LEU A 50 9.06 17.55 -7.91
C LEU A 50 10.32 17.39 -7.03
N VAL A 51 11.17 16.39 -7.34
CA VAL A 51 12.44 16.19 -6.61
C VAL A 51 13.39 17.38 -6.77
N ARG A 52 13.44 17.99 -7.96
CA ARG A 52 14.29 19.17 -8.21
C ARG A 52 13.74 20.43 -7.51
N GLN A 53 12.43 20.61 -7.51
CA GLN A 53 11.75 21.75 -6.87
C GLN A 53 11.87 21.76 -5.34
N HIS A 54 12.17 20.61 -4.74
CA HIS A 54 12.33 20.45 -3.30
C HIS A 54 13.71 19.87 -2.96
N SER A 55 14.71 20.16 -3.79
CA SER A 55 16.04 19.56 -3.70
C SER A 55 16.81 19.93 -2.42
N GLU A 56 16.50 21.11 -1.87
CA GLU A 56 16.95 21.68 -0.61
C GLU A 56 16.30 21.01 0.61
N HIS A 57 15.11 20.42 0.44
CA HIS A 57 14.40 19.72 1.50
C HIS A 57 14.59 18.20 1.45
N ILE A 58 14.80 17.64 0.27
CA ILE A 58 14.93 16.19 0.04
C ILE A 58 16.42 15.83 -0.09
N HIS A 59 16.96 15.23 0.97
CA HIS A 59 18.34 14.77 1.00
C HIS A 59 18.65 13.83 -0.17
N VAL A 60 19.82 13.95 -0.78
CA VAL A 60 20.18 13.22 -2.01
C VAL A 60 20.03 11.70 -1.87
N ASN A 61 20.41 11.15 -0.72
CA ASN A 61 20.31 9.73 -0.41
C ASN A 61 18.86 9.24 -0.26
N ASP A 62 17.93 10.14 0.06
CA ASP A 62 16.51 9.80 0.21
C ASP A 62 15.73 9.87 -1.11
N ARG A 63 16.26 10.57 -2.13
CA ARG A 63 15.57 10.78 -3.41
C ARG A 63 15.06 9.48 -4.06
N PRO A 64 15.81 8.36 -4.09
CA PRO A 64 15.30 7.10 -4.62
C PRO A 64 14.07 6.60 -3.86
N GLN A 65 14.10 6.66 -2.53
CA GLN A 65 12.99 6.21 -1.70
C GLN A 65 11.78 7.14 -1.80
N PHE A 66 12.01 8.45 -1.86
CA PHE A 66 10.97 9.44 -2.13
C PHE A 66 10.24 9.17 -3.44
N LYS A 67 10.98 8.95 -4.55
CA LYS A 67 10.39 8.58 -5.85
C LYS A 67 9.53 7.31 -5.75
N ARG A 68 9.98 6.30 -4.99
CA ARG A 68 9.20 5.06 -4.77
C ARG A 68 7.88 5.33 -4.05
N TRP A 69 7.87 6.22 -3.05
CA TRP A 69 6.62 6.59 -2.38
C TRP A 69 5.67 7.36 -3.29
N VAL A 70 6.17 8.30 -4.10
CA VAL A 70 5.34 9.00 -5.08
C VAL A 70 4.75 8.03 -6.10
N ARG A 71 5.54 7.09 -6.64
CA ARG A 71 5.03 6.04 -7.54
C ARG A 71 3.98 5.16 -6.86
N LYS A 72 4.23 4.73 -5.62
CA LYS A 72 3.28 3.92 -4.84
C LYS A 72 1.97 4.69 -4.60
N TYR A 73 2.05 5.98 -4.30
CA TYR A 73 0.90 6.88 -4.13
C TYR A 73 0.02 6.89 -5.39
N ILE A 74 0.63 7.15 -6.55
CA ILE A 74 -0.07 7.21 -7.85
C ILE A 74 -0.75 5.88 -8.15
N VAL A 75 -0.01 4.77 -8.07
CA VAL A 75 -0.54 3.44 -8.38
C VAL A 75 -1.71 3.06 -7.46
N ILE A 76 -1.63 3.39 -6.17
CA ILE A 76 -2.72 3.09 -5.23
C ILE A 76 -3.92 4.02 -5.42
N SER A 77 -3.68 5.30 -5.72
CA SER A 77 -4.75 6.25 -6.05
C SER A 77 -5.53 5.78 -7.28
N GLU A 78 -4.80 5.40 -8.34
CA GLU A 78 -5.37 4.95 -9.63
C GLU A 78 -6.12 3.60 -9.51
N LEU A 79 -5.49 2.59 -8.91
CA LEU A 79 -6.05 1.24 -8.91
C LEU A 79 -7.04 0.99 -7.78
N TYR A 80 -6.86 1.63 -6.63
CA TYR A 80 -7.53 1.23 -5.38
C TYR A 80 -8.21 2.40 -4.66
N ASN A 81 -8.49 3.50 -5.38
CA ASN A 81 -9.12 4.71 -4.83
C ASN A 81 -8.40 5.26 -3.60
N GLY A 82 -7.08 5.09 -3.56
CA GLY A 82 -6.27 5.60 -2.47
C GLY A 82 -6.48 4.89 -1.13
N LYS A 83 -7.12 3.71 -1.09
CA LYS A 83 -7.45 3.02 0.17
C LYS A 83 -7.13 1.53 0.15
N CYS A 84 -7.05 0.96 1.35
CA CYS A 84 -7.02 -0.48 1.58
C CYS A 84 -8.37 -1.07 1.12
N ILE A 85 -8.33 -2.00 0.17
CA ILE A 85 -9.54 -2.67 -0.32
C ILE A 85 -10.21 -3.51 0.76
N ALA A 86 -9.45 -4.09 1.68
CA ALA A 86 -10.01 -4.97 2.70
C ALA A 86 -10.81 -4.23 3.78
N CYS A 87 -10.21 -3.22 4.43
CA CYS A 87 -10.84 -2.53 5.57
C CYS A 87 -11.31 -1.11 5.25
N GLU A 88 -10.85 -0.51 4.16
CA GLU A 88 -11.12 0.89 3.77
C GLU A 88 -10.66 1.99 4.74
N GLN A 89 -10.20 1.62 5.95
CA GLN A 89 -9.76 2.56 6.98
C GLN A 89 -8.37 3.16 6.72
N ILE A 90 -7.49 2.38 6.10
CA ILE A 90 -6.13 2.83 5.78
C ILE A 90 -6.12 3.39 4.37
N THR A 91 -5.63 4.63 4.25
CA THR A 91 -5.58 5.38 3.00
C THR A 91 -4.16 5.89 2.72
N ILE A 92 -3.94 6.32 1.48
CA ILE A 92 -2.70 7.00 1.08
C ILE A 92 -2.46 8.32 1.84
N LYS A 93 -3.52 8.88 2.46
CA LYS A 93 -3.47 10.14 3.21
C LYS A 93 -3.14 9.96 4.69
N ASN A 94 -3.44 8.81 5.29
CA ASN A 94 -3.17 8.55 6.72
C ASN A 94 -2.02 7.57 6.97
N ASN A 95 -1.74 6.63 6.05
CA ASN A 95 -0.66 5.65 6.20
C ASN A 95 -0.30 4.97 4.88
N LEU A 96 0.23 5.72 3.90
CA LEU A 96 0.79 5.12 2.67
C LEU A 96 1.85 4.03 2.95
N PRO A 97 2.77 4.15 3.92
CA PRO A 97 3.74 3.11 4.22
C PRO A 97 3.09 1.76 4.53
N GLY A 98 1.99 1.77 5.29
CA GLY A 98 1.22 0.59 5.69
C GLY A 98 0.49 -0.13 4.55
N LEU A 99 0.29 0.49 3.38
CA LEU A 99 -0.36 -0.17 2.24
C LEU A 99 0.59 -1.09 1.47
N GLN A 100 0.13 -2.24 0.99
CA GLN A 100 0.93 -3.25 0.28
C GLN A 100 0.11 -3.86 -0.86
N PHE A 101 0.79 -4.40 -1.87
CA PHE A 101 0.14 -5.13 -2.96
C PHE A 101 0.10 -6.62 -2.63
N HIS A 102 -1.08 -7.21 -2.71
CA HIS A 102 -1.33 -8.60 -2.37
C HIS A 102 -1.94 -9.35 -3.55
N HIS A 103 -1.29 -10.42 -3.99
CA HIS A 103 -1.81 -11.32 -5.02
C HIS A 103 -3.02 -12.10 -4.48
N ARG A 104 -4.19 -11.96 -5.14
CA ARG A 104 -5.37 -12.78 -4.81
C ARG A 104 -5.18 -14.25 -5.17
N ASN A 105 -4.45 -14.55 -6.25
CA ASN A 105 -4.16 -15.90 -6.68
C ASN A 105 -2.71 -16.29 -6.38
N LEU A 106 -2.52 -17.11 -5.33
CA LEU A 106 -1.19 -17.59 -4.92
C LEU A 106 -0.63 -18.73 -5.79
N LYS A 107 -1.44 -19.30 -6.70
CA LYS A 107 -1.04 -20.44 -7.55
C LYS A 107 -0.08 -20.05 -8.67
N ASN A 108 0.12 -18.77 -8.96
CA ASN A 108 1.09 -18.32 -9.97
C ASN A 108 2.52 -18.25 -9.38
N PRO A 109 3.45 -19.15 -9.76
CA PRO A 109 4.83 -19.13 -9.26
C PRO A 109 5.64 -17.95 -9.82
N ASN A 110 5.25 -17.38 -10.95
CA ASN A 110 5.97 -16.32 -11.66
C ASN A 110 5.53 -14.90 -11.25
N ARG A 111 4.73 -14.78 -10.19
CA ARG A 111 4.23 -13.50 -9.69
C ARG A 111 5.36 -12.52 -9.35
N LYS A 112 5.26 -11.27 -9.78
CA LYS A 112 6.30 -10.26 -9.53
C LYS A 112 6.14 -9.66 -8.14
N LYS A 113 7.22 -9.70 -7.36
CA LYS A 113 7.31 -8.96 -6.10
C LYS A 113 7.31 -7.46 -6.39
N TRP A 114 6.70 -6.65 -5.52
CA TRP A 114 6.70 -5.18 -5.63
C TRP A 114 8.09 -4.60 -5.89
N LYS A 115 9.13 -5.11 -5.20
CA LYS A 115 10.52 -4.67 -5.39
C LYS A 115 11.01 -4.78 -6.85
N LYS A 116 10.52 -5.75 -7.62
CA LYS A 116 10.83 -5.92 -9.05
C LYS A 116 10.07 -4.95 -9.96
N LEU A 117 8.93 -4.44 -9.49
CA LEU A 117 8.09 -3.47 -10.21
C LEU A 117 8.57 -2.03 -10.02
N LEU A 118 9.28 -1.72 -8.93
CA LEU A 118 9.69 -0.36 -8.54
C LEU A 118 10.45 0.45 -9.61
N PHE A 119 11.12 -0.23 -10.54
CA PHE A 119 11.94 0.38 -11.58
C PHE A 119 11.23 0.45 -12.94
N ARG A 120 10.03 -0.13 -13.03
CA ARG A 120 9.22 -0.10 -14.26
C ARG A 120 8.46 1.23 -14.35
N PRO A 121 8.14 1.69 -15.56
CA PRO A 121 7.19 2.78 -15.76
C PRO A 121 5.85 2.48 -15.09
N ILE A 122 5.20 3.49 -14.51
CA ILE A 122 3.90 3.33 -13.81
C ILE A 122 2.85 2.53 -14.60
N PRO A 123 2.65 2.72 -15.93
CA PRO A 123 1.67 1.92 -16.66
C PRO A 123 2.03 0.44 -16.74
N GLU A 124 3.32 0.09 -16.81
CA GLU A 124 3.73 -1.31 -16.76
C GLU A 124 3.47 -1.90 -15.38
N ILE A 125 3.66 -1.10 -14.32
CA ILE A 125 3.30 -1.50 -12.95
C ILE A 125 1.78 -1.76 -12.89
N VAL A 126 0.97 -0.80 -13.32
CA VAL A 126 -0.50 -0.90 -13.34
C VAL A 126 -0.96 -2.11 -14.13
N LYS A 127 -0.47 -2.28 -15.37
CA LYS A 127 -0.76 -3.43 -16.23
C LYS A 127 -0.40 -4.74 -15.53
N THR A 128 0.77 -4.81 -14.91
CA THR A 128 1.23 -6.02 -14.21
C THR A 128 0.34 -6.33 -12.99
N LEU A 129 0.00 -5.33 -12.18
CA LEU A 129 -0.86 -5.51 -11.00
C LEU A 129 -2.27 -5.96 -11.41
N LYS A 130 -2.81 -5.41 -12.50
CA LYS A 130 -4.08 -5.86 -13.09
C LYS A 130 -4.00 -7.31 -13.56
N SER A 131 -3.00 -7.65 -14.37
CA SER A 131 -2.85 -9.01 -14.92
C SER A 131 -2.56 -10.07 -13.87
N GLU A 132 -1.81 -9.72 -12.81
CA GLU A 132 -1.50 -10.63 -11.70
C GLU A 132 -2.61 -10.65 -10.63
N ASN A 133 -3.71 -9.94 -10.86
CA ASN A 133 -4.87 -9.88 -9.99
C ASN A 133 -4.54 -9.42 -8.55
N CYS A 134 -3.71 -8.37 -8.44
CA CYS A 134 -3.26 -7.80 -7.18
C CYS A 134 -4.25 -6.79 -6.59
N VAL A 135 -4.45 -6.85 -5.27
CA VAL A 135 -5.20 -5.84 -4.50
C VAL A 135 -4.29 -5.00 -3.61
N GLY A 136 -4.65 -3.74 -3.40
CA GLY A 136 -4.00 -2.88 -2.40
C GLY A 136 -4.62 -3.09 -1.02
N ILE A 137 -3.88 -3.60 -0.04
CA ILE A 137 -4.36 -3.82 1.33
C ILE A 137 -3.36 -3.29 2.36
N CYS A 138 -3.80 -2.96 3.58
CA CYS A 138 -2.87 -2.55 4.62
C CYS A 138 -2.15 -3.75 5.27
N ALA A 139 -1.01 -3.50 5.91
CA ALA A 139 -0.17 -4.52 6.50
C ALA A 139 -0.88 -5.30 7.60
N ASN A 140 -1.79 -4.67 8.35
CA ASN A 140 -2.66 -5.37 9.30
C ASN A 140 -3.64 -6.33 8.60
N CYS A 141 -4.36 -5.88 7.56
CA CYS A 141 -5.26 -6.75 6.79
C CYS A 141 -4.50 -7.92 6.19
N GLN A 142 -3.33 -7.67 5.60
CA GLN A 142 -2.49 -8.72 5.04
C GLN A 142 -2.07 -9.73 6.10
N ARG A 143 -1.57 -9.27 7.26
CA ARG A 143 -1.16 -10.16 8.36
C ARG A 143 -2.32 -11.02 8.83
N MET A 144 -3.51 -10.45 8.95
CA MET A 144 -4.72 -11.16 9.33
C MET A 144 -5.13 -12.21 8.28
N ILE A 145 -5.09 -11.88 6.99
CA ILE A 145 -5.45 -12.84 5.92
C ILE A 145 -4.53 -14.07 5.95
N HIS A 146 -3.23 -13.85 6.21
CA HIS A 146 -2.22 -14.92 6.27
C HIS A 146 -2.13 -15.63 7.63
N SER A 147 -2.94 -15.26 8.63
CA SER A 147 -2.84 -15.82 9.98
C SER A 147 -3.60 -17.16 10.10
N HIS A 148 -3.27 -18.14 9.25
CA HIS A 148 -3.94 -19.45 9.21
C HIS A 148 -3.91 -20.18 10.55
N GLN A 149 -2.78 -20.13 11.26
CA GLN A 149 -2.65 -20.79 12.56
C GLN A 149 -3.51 -20.14 13.64
N PHE A 150 -3.63 -18.81 13.62
CA PHE A 150 -4.55 -18.11 14.52
C PHE A 150 -5.99 -18.50 14.23
N LYS A 151 -6.40 -18.52 12.94
CA LYS A 151 -7.74 -18.97 12.53
C LYS A 151 -8.02 -20.42 12.96
N LYS A 152 -7.03 -21.31 12.86
CA LYS A 152 -7.18 -22.73 13.23
C LYS A 152 -7.29 -22.96 14.74
N ASN A 153 -6.62 -22.14 15.54
CA ASN A 153 -6.47 -22.37 16.98
C ASN A 153 -7.14 -21.27 17.83
N HIS A 154 -8.09 -20.49 17.27
CA HIS A 154 -8.63 -19.31 17.93
C HIS A 154 -9.25 -19.59 19.30
N GLU A 155 -9.84 -20.78 19.48
CA GLU A 155 -10.52 -21.22 20.71
C GLU A 155 -9.58 -21.27 21.91
N ASN A 156 -8.27 -21.44 21.66
CA ASN A 156 -7.24 -21.47 22.69
C ASN A 156 -6.52 -20.12 22.87
N ILE A 157 -6.88 -19.10 22.08
CA ILE A 157 -6.14 -17.82 22.02
C ILE A 157 -7.02 -16.65 22.47
N VAL A 158 -8.31 -16.66 22.11
CA VAL A 158 -9.25 -15.57 22.41
C VAL A 158 -10.58 -16.14 22.89
N GLU A 159 -11.26 -15.39 23.77
CA GLU A 159 -12.61 -15.74 24.19
C GLU A 159 -13.61 -15.62 23.02
N SER A 160 -14.73 -16.33 23.13
CA SER A 160 -15.73 -16.44 22.06
C SER A 160 -16.29 -15.09 21.60
N GLU A 161 -16.53 -14.16 22.53
CA GLU A 161 -17.05 -12.83 22.20
C GLU A 161 -16.08 -12.00 21.32
N TYR A 162 -14.77 -12.14 21.54
CA TYR A 162 -13.76 -11.49 20.71
C TYR A 162 -13.65 -12.18 19.36
N TRP A 163 -13.79 -13.51 19.33
CA TRP A 163 -13.75 -14.26 18.09
C TRP A 163 -14.85 -13.85 17.12
N ASP A 164 -16.07 -13.60 17.59
CA ASP A 164 -17.17 -13.17 16.71
C ASP A 164 -16.86 -11.83 16.01
N ARG A 165 -16.24 -10.88 16.72
CA ARG A 165 -15.80 -9.61 16.14
C ARG A 165 -14.69 -9.81 15.11
N ILE A 166 -13.72 -10.68 15.41
CA ILE A 166 -12.60 -11.00 14.51
C ILE A 166 -13.09 -11.73 13.25
N LYS A 167 -14.03 -12.67 13.42
CA LYS A 167 -14.68 -13.42 12.34
C LYS A 167 -15.48 -12.51 11.43
N LEU A 168 -16.24 -11.56 11.99
CA LEU A 168 -16.94 -10.54 11.22
C LEU A 168 -15.95 -9.70 10.40
N TYR A 169 -14.83 -9.28 11.00
CA TYR A 169 -13.77 -8.56 10.29
C TYR A 169 -13.19 -9.38 9.12
N TYR A 170 -12.88 -10.68 9.32
CA TYR A 170 -12.43 -11.55 8.24
C TYR A 170 -13.43 -11.60 7.09
N LYS A 171 -14.71 -11.83 7.41
CA LYS A 171 -15.79 -11.92 6.43
C LYS A 171 -15.90 -10.64 5.59
N ILE A 172 -15.83 -9.47 6.22
CA ILE A 172 -15.86 -8.18 5.52
C ILE A 172 -14.63 -8.03 4.63
N ALA A 173 -13.44 -8.29 5.16
CA ALA A 173 -12.18 -8.15 4.43
C ALA A 173 -12.12 -9.07 3.19
N GLU A 174 -12.49 -10.34 3.35
CA GLU A 174 -12.53 -11.34 2.28
C GLU A 174 -13.57 -10.96 1.23
N LYS A 175 -14.80 -10.60 1.63
CA LYS A 175 -15.85 -10.13 0.71
C LYS A 175 -15.39 -8.91 -0.11
N ASN A 176 -14.75 -7.93 0.53
CA ASN A 176 -14.27 -6.74 -0.16
C ASN A 176 -13.16 -7.06 -1.17
N ILE A 177 -12.22 -7.96 -0.81
CA ILE A 177 -11.16 -8.40 -1.71
C ILE A 177 -11.71 -9.20 -2.89
N GLU A 178 -12.68 -10.09 -2.67
CA GLU A 178 -13.29 -10.92 -3.71
C GLU A 178 -14.13 -10.08 -4.67
N SER A 179 -14.94 -9.17 -4.14
CA SER A 179 -15.82 -8.31 -4.92
C SER A 179 -15.09 -7.18 -5.66
N PHE A 180 -13.83 -6.92 -5.32
CA PHE A 180 -13.06 -5.85 -5.94
C PHE A 180 -12.83 -6.07 -7.44
N LYS A 181 -13.15 -5.03 -8.21
CA LYS A 181 -12.88 -4.91 -9.64
C LYS A 181 -12.01 -3.67 -9.88
N PHE A 182 -11.01 -3.82 -10.74
CA PHE A 182 -10.22 -2.66 -11.19
C PHE A 182 -11.11 -1.68 -11.94
N ARG A 183 -10.80 -0.40 -11.82
CA ARG A 183 -11.31 0.65 -12.71
C ARG A 183 -10.65 0.55 -14.08
#